data_AF-A0A6A4WMK1-F1
#
_entry.id   AF-A0A6A4WMK1-F1
#
_cell.length_a   1.000
_cell.length_b   1.000
_cell.length_c   1.000
_cell.angle_alpha   90.00
_cell.angle_beta   90.00
_cell.angle_gamma   90.00
#
_symmetry.space_group_name_H-M   'P 1'
#
loop_
_entity.id
_entity.type
_entity.pdbx_description
1 polymer ?
#
loop_
_entity_poly.entity_id
_entity_poly.type
_entity_poly.pdbx_seq_one_letter_code
_entity_poly.pdbx_strand_id
1 'polypeptide(L)'
;MARLHMARSMIALFIAAFFFVFVAFWTGVTGCWRRSPGNIGTTAALMLFACLFSAGSMGLWHGVQYYEQKKLNEAPFYQSWPPLLQERSVAVFDWSYFIAWVGVGWVLVSALLFVGASVCLKREMYSEKRRNLPYIMPGRWQLRRPVCAAGDQCCCQSRRR
;
A
#
# COMPACT_ATOMS: atom_id res chain seq x y z
N MET A 1 28.15 -10.28 10.58
CA MET A 1 26.86 -10.89 10.99
C MET A 1 25.63 -10.06 10.62
N ALA A 2 25.54 -8.77 10.98
CA ALA A 2 24.34 -7.93 10.75
C ALA A 2 23.81 -7.94 9.30
N ARG A 3 24.71 -7.86 8.29
CA ARG A 3 24.34 -7.91 6.86
C ARG A 3 23.50 -9.14 6.49
N LEU A 4 23.90 -10.31 6.97
CA LEU A 4 23.22 -11.57 6.63
C LEU A 4 21.79 -11.60 7.19
N HIS A 5 21.61 -11.09 8.41
CA HIS A 5 20.29 -10.95 9.02
C HIS A 5 19.44 -9.94 8.26
N MET A 6 19.99 -8.78 7.89
CA MET A 6 19.28 -7.78 7.08
C MET A 6 18.85 -8.32 5.71
N ALA A 7 19.73 -9.08 5.05
CA ALA A 7 19.46 -9.72 3.76
C ALA A 7 18.37 -10.82 3.84
N ARG A 8 18.32 -11.58 4.94
CA ARG A 8 17.23 -12.55 5.16
C ARG A 8 15.92 -11.86 5.50
N SER A 9 15.97 -10.81 6.32
CA SER A 9 14.79 -10.04 6.71
C SER A 9 14.13 -9.31 5.55
N MET A 10 14.89 -8.77 4.57
CA MET A 10 14.28 -8.14 3.39
C MET A 10 13.40 -9.11 2.60
N ILE A 11 13.81 -10.38 2.45
CA ILE A 11 13.05 -11.40 1.72
C ILE A 11 11.78 -11.74 2.53
N ALA A 12 11.92 -11.93 3.84
CA ALA A 12 10.80 -12.23 4.72
C ALA A 12 9.74 -11.13 4.73
N LEU A 13 10.15 -9.86 4.73
CA LEU A 13 9.24 -8.71 4.71
C LEU A 13 8.53 -8.58 3.35
N PHE A 14 9.19 -8.92 2.23
CA PHE A 14 8.53 -8.98 0.93
C PHE A 14 7.46 -10.08 0.87
N ILE A 15 7.75 -11.26 1.41
CA ILE A 15 6.78 -12.36 1.50
C ILE A 15 5.58 -11.95 2.36
N ALA A 16 5.83 -11.31 3.51
CA ALA A 16 4.77 -10.78 4.37
C ALA A 16 3.93 -9.72 3.64
N ALA A 17 4.55 -8.81 2.89
CA ALA A 17 3.84 -7.82 2.09
C ALA A 17 2.90 -8.49 1.06
N PHE A 18 3.37 -9.49 0.32
CA PHE A 18 2.51 -10.24 -0.62
C PHE A 18 1.35 -10.95 0.07
N PHE A 19 1.59 -11.53 1.25
CA PHE A 19 0.52 -12.12 2.05
C PHE A 19 -0.56 -11.10 2.43
N PHE A 20 -0.16 -9.91 2.90
CA PHE A 20 -1.13 -8.84 3.21
C PHE A 20 -1.88 -8.36 1.98
N VAL A 21 -1.22 -8.23 0.81
CA VAL A 21 -1.89 -7.88 -0.45
C VAL A 21 -2.91 -8.95 -0.85
N PHE A 22 -2.57 -10.23 -0.71
CA PHE A 22 -3.49 -11.33 -1.02
C PHE A 22 -4.72 -11.31 -0.12
N VAL A 23 -4.54 -11.13 1.19
CA VAL A 23 -5.68 -10.99 2.11
C VAL A 23 -6.50 -9.74 1.80
N ALA A 24 -5.82 -8.60 1.53
CA ALA A 24 -6.48 -7.34 1.17
C ALA A 24 -7.33 -7.47 -0.11
N PHE A 25 -6.88 -8.26 -1.09
CA PHE A 25 -7.64 -8.51 -2.30
C PHE A 25 -8.99 -9.18 -1.99
N TRP A 26 -8.98 -10.26 -1.19
CA TRP A 26 -10.22 -10.95 -0.81
C TRP A 26 -11.13 -10.11 0.08
N THR A 27 -10.56 -9.38 1.05
CA THR A 27 -11.35 -8.47 1.89
C THR A 27 -11.91 -7.30 1.10
N GLY A 28 -11.19 -6.84 0.08
CA GLY A 28 -11.64 -5.78 -0.83
C GLY A 28 -12.81 -6.22 -1.69
N VAL A 29 -12.71 -7.39 -2.33
CA VAL A 29 -13.80 -7.97 -3.15
C VAL A 29 -15.06 -8.17 -2.32
N THR A 30 -14.93 -8.80 -1.14
CA THR A 30 -16.07 -9.01 -0.23
C THR A 30 -16.63 -7.72 0.35
N GLY A 31 -15.77 -6.72 0.61
CA GLY A 31 -16.16 -5.39 1.09
C GLY A 31 -16.96 -4.60 0.06
N CYS A 32 -16.51 -4.62 -1.19
CA CYS A 32 -17.23 -4.00 -2.31
C CYS A 32 -18.56 -4.70 -2.59
N TRP A 33 -18.61 -6.03 -2.56
CA TRP A 33 -19.82 -6.80 -2.83
C TRP A 33 -20.95 -6.54 -1.82
N ARG A 34 -20.62 -6.51 -0.51
CA ARG A 34 -21.60 -6.24 0.56
C ARG A 34 -21.75 -4.75 0.89
N ARG A 35 -21.02 -3.85 0.22
CA ARG A 35 -20.94 -2.41 0.52
C ARG A 35 -20.78 -2.13 2.03
N SER A 36 -19.94 -2.92 2.71
CA SER A 36 -19.74 -2.77 4.16
C SER A 36 -18.61 -1.77 4.43
N PRO A 37 -18.87 -0.67 5.18
CA PRO A 37 -17.83 0.32 5.50
C PRO A 37 -16.71 -0.26 6.37
N GLY A 38 -17.01 -1.32 7.14
CA GLY A 38 -16.04 -2.02 7.98
C GLY A 38 -15.00 -2.75 7.14
N ASN A 39 -15.47 -3.60 6.20
CA ASN A 39 -14.59 -4.43 5.38
C ASN A 39 -13.72 -3.59 4.42
N ILE A 40 -14.25 -2.47 3.91
CA ILE A 40 -13.48 -1.53 3.07
C ILE A 40 -12.40 -0.83 3.91
N GLY A 41 -12.73 -0.43 5.15
CA GLY A 41 -11.75 0.11 6.09
C GLY A 41 -10.64 -0.88 6.44
N THR A 42 -10.98 -2.15 6.68
CA THR A 42 -9.99 -3.22 6.93
C THR A 42 -9.06 -3.42 5.73
N THR A 43 -9.60 -3.39 4.52
CA THR A 43 -8.81 -3.50 3.28
C THR A 43 -7.80 -2.34 3.17
N ALA A 44 -8.22 -1.11 3.50
CA ALA A 44 -7.34 0.04 3.53
C ALA A 44 -6.18 -0.14 4.53
N ALA A 45 -6.46 -0.64 5.73
CA ALA A 45 -5.44 -0.93 6.74
C ALA A 45 -4.46 -2.01 6.29
N LEU A 46 -4.95 -3.11 5.69
CA LEU A 46 -4.10 -4.17 5.15
C LEU A 46 -3.19 -3.67 4.02
N MET A 47 -3.69 -2.80 3.13
CA MET A 47 -2.88 -2.17 2.08
C MET A 47 -1.81 -1.22 2.65
N LEU A 48 -2.09 -0.51 3.75
CA LEU A 48 -1.08 0.29 4.45
C LEU A 48 0.02 -0.58 5.08
N PHE A 49 -0.36 -1.69 5.72
CA PHE A 49 0.63 -2.65 6.23
C PHE A 49 1.48 -3.22 5.10
N ALA A 50 0.87 -3.64 3.99
CA ALA A 50 1.60 -4.10 2.81
C ALA A 50 2.59 -3.04 2.29
N CYS A 51 2.17 -1.78 2.23
CA CYS A 51 3.05 -0.66 1.86
C CYS A 51 4.24 -0.54 2.82
N LEU A 52 4.01 -0.54 4.14
CA LEU A 52 5.07 -0.43 5.15
C LEU A 52 6.08 -1.59 5.05
N PHE A 53 5.61 -2.82 4.88
CA PHE A 53 6.47 -3.99 4.73
C PHE A 53 7.28 -3.95 3.43
N SER A 54 6.67 -3.53 2.32
CA SER A 54 7.37 -3.38 1.03
C SER A 54 8.42 -2.26 1.05
N ALA A 55 8.09 -1.10 1.64
CA ALA A 55 9.02 0.01 1.81
C ALA A 55 10.16 -0.34 2.78
N GLY A 56 9.84 -1.03 3.88
CA GLY A 56 10.83 -1.55 4.83
C GLY A 56 11.78 -2.57 4.21
N SER A 57 11.27 -3.44 3.33
CA SER A 57 12.09 -4.38 2.57
C SER A 57 13.09 -3.67 1.66
N MET A 58 12.64 -2.64 0.93
CA MET A 58 13.50 -1.80 0.09
C MET A 58 14.52 -1.01 0.93
N GLY A 59 14.10 -0.47 2.07
CA GLY A 59 15.00 0.20 3.01
C GLY A 59 16.11 -0.71 3.53
N LEU A 60 15.78 -1.97 3.88
CA LEU A 60 16.76 -2.97 4.30
C LEU A 60 17.68 -3.38 3.15
N TRP A 61 17.17 -3.49 1.93
CA TRP A 61 17.99 -3.77 0.75
C TRP A 61 19.04 -2.67 0.51
N HIS A 62 18.64 -1.40 0.61
CA HIS A 62 19.59 -0.27 0.58
C HIS A 62 20.58 -0.31 1.75
N GLY A 63 20.14 -0.76 2.92
CA GLY A 63 21.02 -1.00 4.07
C GLY A 63 22.10 -2.04 3.79
N VAL A 64 21.74 -3.17 3.17
CA VAL A 64 22.69 -4.22 2.77
C VAL A 64 23.73 -3.68 1.79
N GLN A 65 23.29 -2.94 0.77
CA GLN A 65 24.19 -2.26 -0.18
C GLN A 65 25.16 -1.30 0.50
N TYR A 66 24.66 -0.46 1.41
CA TYR A 66 25.48 0.48 2.15
C TYR A 66 26.54 -0.24 3.00
N TYR A 67 26.16 -1.34 3.66
CA TYR A 67 27.10 -2.13 4.46
C TYR A 67 28.21 -2.74 3.60
N GLU A 68 27.87 -3.27 2.43
CA GLU A 68 28.85 -3.87 1.49
C GLU A 68 29.83 -2.85 0.92
N GLN A 69 29.37 -1.63 0.65
CA GLN A 69 30.19 -0.62 -0.03
C GLN A 69 31.00 0.27 0.94
N LYS A 70 30.53 0.48 2.17
CA LYS A 70 31.05 1.54 3.06
C LYS A 70 31.48 1.08 4.46
N LYS A 71 31.13 -0.14 4.87
CA LYS A 71 31.41 -0.63 6.23
C LYS A 71 32.31 -1.85 6.28
N LEU A 72 32.30 -2.70 5.25
CA LEU A 72 33.08 -3.93 5.23
C LEU A 72 34.45 -3.66 4.58
N ASN A 73 35.47 -3.46 5.44
CA ASN A 73 36.87 -3.26 5.03
C ASN A 73 37.65 -4.57 4.83
N GLU A 74 36.97 -5.71 4.92
CA GLU A 74 37.55 -7.04 4.87
C GLU A 74 37.37 -7.68 3.48
N ALA A 75 38.36 -8.44 3.01
CA ALA A 75 38.23 -9.24 1.79
C ALA A 75 37.10 -10.26 2.00
N PRO A 76 36.15 -10.43 1.05
CA PRO A 76 36.19 -10.07 -0.37
C PRO A 76 35.35 -8.84 -0.76
N PHE A 77 35.03 -7.92 0.16
CA PHE A 77 34.08 -6.82 -0.10
C PHE A 77 34.71 -5.61 -0.79
N TYR A 78 33.87 -4.78 -1.43
CA TYR A 78 34.27 -3.68 -2.32
C TYR A 78 35.36 -2.76 -1.74
N GLN A 79 35.25 -2.40 -0.47
CA GLN A 79 36.16 -1.47 0.18
C GLN A 79 37.58 -2.03 0.41
N SER A 80 37.72 -3.36 0.40
CA SER A 80 39.01 -4.05 0.51
C SER A 80 39.72 -4.27 -0.84
N TRP A 81 39.06 -3.95 -1.96
CA TRP A 81 39.60 -4.18 -3.29
C TRP A 81 40.71 -3.18 -3.65
N PRO A 82 41.67 -3.56 -4.50
CA PRO A 82 42.65 -2.61 -5.01
C PRO A 82 41.97 -1.51 -5.84
N PRO A 83 42.54 -0.30 -5.91
CA PRO A 83 41.91 0.87 -6.54
C PRO A 83 41.57 0.64 -8.02
N LEU A 84 42.39 -0.13 -8.73
CA LEU A 84 42.16 -0.49 -10.13
C LEU A 84 40.82 -1.24 -10.34
N LEU A 85 40.45 -2.12 -9.41
CA LEU A 85 39.17 -2.83 -9.49
C LEU A 85 38.01 -1.89 -9.18
N GLN A 86 38.14 -1.07 -8.14
CA GLN A 86 37.09 -0.12 -7.73
C GLN A 86 36.76 0.87 -8.85
N GLU A 87 37.76 1.39 -9.56
CA GLU A 87 37.57 2.33 -10.67
C GLU A 87 36.91 1.71 -11.91
N ARG A 88 37.09 0.40 -12.11
CA ARG A 88 36.55 -0.33 -13.27
C ARG A 88 35.22 -1.01 -13.01
N SER A 89 34.85 -1.22 -11.74
CA SER A 89 33.56 -1.77 -11.36
C SER A 89 32.49 -0.69 -11.24
N VAL A 90 31.44 -0.79 -12.05
CA VAL A 90 30.28 0.09 -11.97
C VAL A 90 29.07 -0.75 -11.53
N ALA A 91 28.47 -0.38 -10.41
CA ALA A 91 27.19 -0.94 -9.99
C ALA A 91 26.06 -0.13 -10.65
N VAL A 92 25.30 -0.78 -11.53
CA VAL A 92 24.11 -0.19 -12.17
C VAL A 92 22.85 -0.81 -11.61
N PHE A 93 21.78 -0.01 -11.49
CA PHE A 93 20.48 -0.51 -11.08
C PHE A 93 19.71 -0.98 -12.32
N ASP A 94 19.30 -2.24 -12.31
CA ASP A 94 18.46 -2.81 -13.35
C ASP A 94 17.01 -2.32 -13.28
N TRP A 95 16.26 -2.60 -14.34
CA TRP A 95 14.84 -2.24 -14.47
C TRP A 95 13.96 -2.68 -13.28
N SER A 96 14.27 -3.84 -12.68
CA SER A 96 13.57 -4.39 -11.53
C SER A 96 13.56 -3.45 -10.32
N TYR A 97 14.61 -2.64 -10.15
CA TYR A 97 14.67 -1.63 -9.09
C TYR A 97 13.59 -0.56 -9.26
N PHE A 98 13.43 -0.05 -10.48
CA PHE A 98 12.42 0.96 -10.80
C PHE A 98 11.01 0.40 -10.67
N ILE A 99 10.76 -0.81 -11.17
CA ILE A 99 9.47 -1.49 -11.04
C ILE A 99 9.09 -1.63 -9.56
N ALA A 100 10.05 -1.99 -8.71
CA ALA A 100 9.74 -2.24 -7.31
C ALA A 100 9.32 -0.95 -6.58
N TRP A 101 9.99 0.18 -6.82
CA TRP A 101 9.58 1.48 -6.28
C TRP A 101 8.24 1.97 -6.83
N VAL A 102 7.99 1.77 -8.13
CA VAL A 102 6.68 2.06 -8.73
C VAL A 102 5.58 1.21 -8.07
N GLY A 103 5.85 -0.06 -7.80
CA GLY A 103 4.95 -0.95 -7.07
C GLY A 103 4.62 -0.45 -5.66
N VAL A 104 5.63 -0.04 -4.88
CA VAL A 104 5.44 0.56 -3.54
C VAL A 104 4.55 1.81 -3.63
N GLY A 105 4.83 2.69 -4.60
CA GLY A 105 4.02 3.89 -4.85
C GLY A 105 2.56 3.57 -5.20
N TRP A 106 2.34 2.56 -6.04
CA TRP A 106 0.99 2.16 -6.44
C TRP A 106 0.18 1.57 -5.29
N VAL A 107 0.83 0.78 -4.42
CA VAL A 107 0.20 0.27 -3.20
C VAL A 107 -0.21 1.42 -2.28
N LEU A 108 0.64 2.44 -2.11
CA LEU A 108 0.28 3.62 -1.32
C LEU A 108 -0.92 4.38 -1.90
N VAL A 109 -0.94 4.62 -3.22
CA VAL A 109 -2.06 5.28 -3.90
C VAL A 109 -3.34 4.50 -3.69
N SER A 110 -3.30 3.17 -3.86
CA SER A 110 -4.48 2.33 -3.65
C SER A 110 -4.98 2.38 -2.20
N ALA A 111 -4.09 2.41 -1.21
CA ALA A 111 -4.45 2.54 0.19
C ALA A 111 -5.18 3.87 0.45
N LEU A 112 -4.68 4.98 -0.08
CA LEU A 112 -5.33 6.29 0.04
C LEU A 112 -6.73 6.31 -0.59
N LEU A 113 -6.90 5.68 -1.75
CA LEU A 113 -8.21 5.56 -2.41
C LEU A 113 -9.20 4.74 -1.55
N PHE A 114 -8.77 3.62 -0.98
CA PHE A 114 -9.62 2.81 -0.09
C PHE A 114 -9.96 3.52 1.22
N VAL A 115 -9.02 4.27 1.80
CA VAL A 115 -9.30 5.14 2.96
C VAL A 115 -10.38 6.16 2.60
N GLY A 116 -10.22 6.87 1.48
CA GLY A 116 -11.20 7.86 1.01
C GLY A 116 -12.59 7.25 0.80
N ALA A 117 -12.66 6.09 0.13
CA ALA A 117 -13.91 5.35 -0.06
C ALA A 117 -14.57 4.97 1.26
N SER A 118 -13.78 4.51 2.25
CA SER A 118 -14.30 4.13 3.57
C SER A 118 -14.88 5.32 4.35
N VAL A 119 -14.27 6.49 4.25
CA VAL A 119 -14.74 7.72 4.91
C VAL A 119 -16.04 8.20 4.27
N CYS A 120 -16.13 8.20 2.94
CA CYS A 120 -17.34 8.56 2.21
C CYS A 120 -18.53 7.66 2.58
N LEU A 121 -18.32 6.33 2.63
CA LEU A 121 -19.36 5.37 3.00
C LEU A 121 -19.81 5.52 4.45
N LYS A 122 -18.87 5.73 5.39
CA LYS A 122 -19.22 5.98 6.80
C LYS A 122 -20.04 7.26 6.96
N ARG A 123 -19.71 8.31 6.19
CA ARG A 123 -20.45 9.58 6.21
C ARG A 123 -21.87 9.43 5.67
N GLU A 124 -22.04 8.67 4.58
CA GLU A 124 -23.36 8.32 4.02
C GLU A 124 -24.22 7.61 5.08
N MET A 125 -23.71 6.53 5.68
CA MET A 125 -24.44 5.77 6.70
C MET A 125 -24.79 6.56 7.95
N TYR A 126 -23.89 7.47 8.37
CA TYR A 126 -24.15 8.33 9.53
C TYR A 126 -25.25 9.36 9.23
N SER A 127 -25.28 9.90 8.01
CA SER A 127 -26.34 10.81 7.55
C SER A 127 -27.71 10.12 7.52
N GLU A 128 -27.76 8.88 7.02
CA GLU A 128 -28.99 8.06 7.03
C GLU A 128 -29.50 7.82 8.45
N LYS A 129 -28.59 7.49 9.39
CA LYS A 129 -28.95 7.27 10.80
C LYS A 129 -29.46 8.54 11.49
N ARG A 130 -28.93 9.72 11.13
CA ARG A 130 -29.40 11.00 11.67
C ARG A 130 -30.77 11.41 11.15
N ARG A 131 -31.13 11.01 9.94
CA ARG A 131 -32.41 11.38 9.30
C ARG A 131 -33.59 10.50 9.75
N ASN A 132 -33.41 9.59 10.71
CA ASN A 132 -34.45 8.67 11.22
C ASN A 132 -35.25 7.98 10.10
N LEU A 133 -34.64 7.75 8.94
CA LEU A 133 -35.28 7.01 7.85
C LEU A 133 -35.48 5.57 8.33
N PRO A 134 -36.72 5.07 8.46
CA PRO A 134 -36.96 3.66 8.71
C PRO A 134 -36.33 2.88 7.56
N TYR A 135 -35.49 1.92 7.91
CA TYR A 135 -34.66 1.07 7.05
C TYR A 135 -35.48 0.39 5.94
N ILE A 136 -35.62 1.05 4.79
CA ILE A 136 -35.96 0.38 3.53
C ILE A 136 -34.65 0.00 2.86
N MET A 137 -34.19 -1.22 3.13
CA MET A 137 -33.28 -1.92 2.23
C MET A 137 -34.12 -2.98 1.50
N PRO A 138 -34.71 -2.70 0.32
CA PRO A 138 -35.32 -3.76 -0.46
C PRO A 138 -34.19 -4.54 -1.11
N GLY A 139 -34.15 -5.84 -0.83
CA GLY A 139 -33.18 -6.73 -1.42
C GLY A 139 -33.19 -6.66 -2.96
N ARG A 140 -32.04 -7.03 -3.51
CA ARG A 140 -31.88 -7.58 -4.87
C ARG A 140 -32.11 -6.57 -6.02
N TRP A 141 -31.07 -5.76 -6.29
CA TRP A 141 -30.78 -5.07 -7.56
C TRP A 141 -31.84 -4.08 -8.11
N GLN A 142 -31.37 -2.90 -8.53
CA GLN A 142 -32.01 -1.98 -9.50
C GLN A 142 -33.31 -1.26 -9.10
N LEU A 143 -33.22 0.07 -8.90
CA LEU A 143 -33.68 1.06 -9.90
C LEU A 143 -33.34 2.48 -9.40
N ARG A 144 -32.33 3.09 -10.03
CA ARG A 144 -32.36 4.49 -10.49
C ARG A 144 -33.08 5.50 -9.59
N ARG A 145 -32.42 6.10 -8.58
CA ARG A 145 -32.61 7.52 -8.23
C ARG A 145 -31.31 8.12 -7.67
N PRO A 146 -30.81 9.24 -8.22
CA PRO A 146 -29.82 10.04 -7.52
C PRO A 146 -30.55 10.72 -6.37
N VAL A 147 -30.43 10.21 -5.15
CA VAL A 147 -30.88 10.99 -3.98
C VAL A 147 -29.71 11.89 -3.57
N CYS A 148 -29.35 12.81 -4.47
CA CYS A 148 -28.81 14.09 -4.06
C CYS A 148 -29.99 14.88 -3.50
N ALA A 149 -30.39 14.56 -2.27
CA ALA A 149 -31.36 15.37 -1.54
C ALA A 149 -30.75 16.76 -1.40
N ALA A 150 -31.46 17.76 -1.93
CA ALA A 150 -31.11 19.17 -1.89
C ALA A 150 -30.53 19.56 -0.52
N GLY A 151 -29.26 19.96 -0.49
CA GLY A 151 -28.66 20.61 0.67
C GLY A 151 -27.24 20.18 1.06
N ASP A 152 -26.82 18.94 0.81
CA ASP A 152 -25.50 18.47 1.26
C ASP A 152 -24.65 17.86 0.15
N GLN A 153 -23.48 18.45 -0.02
CA GLN A 153 -22.48 18.21 -1.06
C GLN A 153 -22.06 16.74 -1.14
N CYS A 154 -22.28 16.12 -2.31
CA CYS A 154 -21.60 14.88 -2.70
C CYS A 154 -20.09 15.11 -2.69
N CYS A 155 -19.40 14.54 -1.69
CA CYS A 155 -18.01 14.84 -1.36
C CYS A 155 -16.96 14.45 -2.43
N CYS A 156 -17.37 13.95 -3.60
CA CYS A 156 -16.47 13.64 -4.72
C CYS A 156 -16.81 14.36 -6.03
N GLN A 157 -17.74 15.33 -6.04
CA GLN A 157 -18.03 16.09 -7.25
C GLN A 157 -18.01 17.60 -6.97
N SER A 158 -16.98 18.26 -7.53
CA SER A 158 -16.84 19.70 -7.65
C SER A 158 -16.32 20.50 -6.44
N ARG A 159 -14.98 20.55 -6.31
CA ARG A 159 -14.29 21.82 -6.03
C ARG A 159 -14.06 22.53 -7.38
N ARG A 160 -15.14 22.99 -8.02
CA ARG A 160 -15.14 24.03 -9.07
C ARG A 160 -16.42 24.84 -8.94
N ARG A 161 -16.39 25.81 -8.02
CA ARG A 161 -16.54 27.24 -8.25
C ARG A 161 -16.56 27.92 -6.88
#